data_AF-A0A7Y3ICF0-F1
#
_entry.id   AF-A0A7Y3ICF0-F1
#
_cell.length_a   1.000
_cell.length_b   1.000
_cell.length_c   1.000
_cell.angle_alpha   90.00
_cell.angle_beta   90.00
_cell.angle_gamma   90.00
#
_symmetry.space_group_name_H-M   'P 1'
#
loop_
_entity.id
_entity.type
_entity.pdbx_description
1 polymer ?
#
loop_
_entity_poly.entity_id
_entity_poly.type
_entity_poly.pdbx_seq_one_letter_code
_entity_poly.pdbx_strand_id
1 'polypeptide(L)' 'MVASSLASAPEVQKTRGRLVRLTSRGDVPFQADGEPVGRLPAEVELVPAAVDLLLT' A
#
# COMPACT_ATOMS: atom_id res chain seq x y z
N MET A 1 3.77 -8.83 -17.34
CA MET A 1 4.57 -8.00 -16.42
C MET A 1 4.42 -6.55 -16.85
N VAL A 2 3.72 -5.73 -16.07
CA VAL A 2 3.75 -4.28 -16.31
C VAL A 2 5.06 -3.77 -15.71
N ALA A 3 6.09 -3.61 -16.53
CA ALA A 3 7.32 -2.96 -16.09
C ALA A 3 7.05 -1.45 -16.01
N SER A 4 6.51 -1.00 -14.89
CA SER A 4 6.42 0.45 -14.61
C SER A 4 7.84 1.00 -14.47
N SER A 5 8.18 2.04 -15.23
CA SER A 5 9.48 2.72 -15.16
C SER A 5 9.79 3.26 -13.76
N LEU A 6 8.75 3.54 -12.96
CA LEU A 6 8.86 3.90 -11.55
C LEU A 6 9.49 2.79 -10.71
N ALA A 7 9.23 1.52 -11.02
CA ALA A 7 9.74 0.41 -10.21
C ALA A 7 11.27 0.26 -10.27
N SER A 8 11.92 0.86 -11.27
CA SER A 8 13.38 0.87 -11.45
C SER A 8 14.04 2.21 -11.11
N ALA A 9 13.29 3.24 -10.73
CA ALA A 9 13.85 4.54 -10.42
C ALA A 9 14.69 4.49 -9.12
N PRO A 10 15.90 5.09 -9.10
CA PRO A 10 16.81 5.00 -7.96
C PRO A 10 16.27 5.65 -6.69
N GLU A 11 15.35 6.61 -6.81
CA GLU A 11 14.68 7.28 -5.69
C GLU A 11 13.57 6.42 -5.05
N VAL A 12 13.16 5.32 -5.71
CA VAL A 12 12.10 4.45 -5.20
C VAL A 12 12.65 3.47 -4.18
N GLN A 13 12.21 3.66 -2.94
CA GLN A 13 12.49 2.75 -1.84
C GLN A 13 11.44 1.65 -1.80
N LYS A 14 11.89 0.40 -1.59
CA LYS A 14 11.03 -0.77 -1.46
C LYS A 14 11.29 -1.44 -0.11
N THR A 15 10.23 -1.62 0.65
CA THR A 15 10.29 -2.30 1.95
C THR A 15 9.10 -3.24 2.07
N ARG A 16 9.31 -4.42 2.66
CA ARG A 16 8.25 -5.37 2.99
C ARG A 16 7.99 -5.33 4.49
N GLY A 17 6.72 -5.31 4.89
CA GLY A 17 6.30 -5.30 6.29
C GLY A 17 4.92 -5.94 6.45
N ARG A 18 4.64 -6.45 7.65
CA ARG A 18 3.30 -6.93 8.03
C ARG A 18 2.44 -5.84 8.64
N LEU A 19 3.07 -4.84 9.25
CA LEU A 19 2.44 -3.64 9.78
C LEU A 19 3.22 -2.44 9.24
N VAL A 20 2.52 -1.51 8.59
CA VAL A 20 3.11 -0.29 8.03
C VAL A 20 2.32 0.89 8.56
N ARG A 21 3.00 1.77 9.29
CA ARG A 21 2.45 3.05 9.73
C ARG A 21 2.94 4.15 8.81
N LEU A 22 1.99 4.86 8.21
CA LEU A 22 2.23 5.97 7.30
C LEU A 22 1.86 7.28 7.99
N THR A 23 2.81 8.20 8.03
CA THR A 23 2.63 9.53 8.61
C THR A 23 3.14 10.59 7.65
N SER A 24 2.57 11.78 7.72
CA SER A 24 3.03 12.94 6.96
C SER A 24 2.99 14.18 7.84
N ARG A 25 3.84 15.16 7.52
CA ARG A 25 3.73 16.52 8.10
C ARG A 25 2.55 17.29 7.50
N GLY A 26 2.22 16.98 6.25
CA GLY A 26 1.14 17.63 5.50
C GLY A 26 -0.07 16.73 5.36
N ASP A 27 -1.14 17.32 4.85
CA ASP A 27 -2.41 16.65 4.67
C ASP A 27 -2.43 15.85 3.35
N VAL A 28 -2.32 14.52 3.47
CA VAL A 28 -2.14 13.62 2.32
C VAL A 28 -3.34 12.68 2.22
N PRO A 29 -4.18 12.81 1.17
CA PRO A 29 -5.24 11.84 0.91
C PRO A 29 -4.65 10.52 0.41
N PHE A 30 -5.32 9.40 0.72
CA PHE A 30 -4.94 8.09 0.22
C PHE A 30 -6.15 7.28 -0.27
N GLN A 31 -5.85 6.30 -1.11
CA GLN A 31 -6.82 5.41 -1.72
C GLN A 31 -6.44 3.96 -1.41
N ALA A 32 -7.45 3.08 -1.35
CA ALA A 32 -7.27 1.63 -1.33
C ALA A 32 -8.12 1.04 -2.45
N ASP A 33 -7.51 0.19 -3.29
CA ASP A 33 -8.18 -0.44 -4.44
C ASP A 33 -8.92 0.52 -5.38
N GLY A 34 -8.42 1.76 -5.51
CA GLY A 34 -9.01 2.81 -6.35
C GLY A 34 -10.06 3.69 -5.65
N GLU A 35 -10.46 3.33 -4.43
CA GLU A 35 -11.46 4.08 -3.65
C GLU A 35 -10.80 5.05 -2.66
N PRO A 36 -11.29 6.30 -2.51
CA PRO A 36 -10.83 7.21 -1.46
C PRO A 36 -11.20 6.69 -0.07
N VAL A 37 -10.20 6.48 0.80
CA VAL A 37 -10.43 5.93 2.16
C VAL A 37 -10.27 6.99 3.26
N GLY A 38 -9.47 8.02 3.01
CA GLY A 38 -9.24 9.05 4.00
C GLY A 38 -7.94 9.81 3.78
N ARG A 39 -7.33 10.25 4.89
CA ARG A 39 -6.13 11.08 4.91
C ARG A 39 -5.16 10.55 5.96
N LEU A 40 -3.85 10.73 5.76
CA LEU A 40 -2.84 10.30 6.73
C LEU A 40 -2.98 11.05 8.07
N PRO A 41 -2.64 10.43 9.23
CA PRO A 41 -1.94 9.15 9.38
C PRO A 41 -2.81 7.92 9.08
N ALA A 42 -2.17 6.83 8.66
CA ALA A 42 -2.83 5.55 8.42
C ALA A 42 -1.95 4.39 8.89
N GLU A 43 -2.60 3.29 9.25
CA GLU A 43 -1.95 2.03 9.59
C GLU A 43 -2.49 0.93 8.68
N VAL A 44 -1.58 0.18 8.07
CA VAL A 44 -1.89 -0.94 7.16
C VAL A 44 -1.35 -2.21 7.78
N GLU A 45 -2.26 -3.15 8.05
CA GLU A 45 -1.92 -4.45 8.63
C GLU A 45 -2.22 -5.58 7.65
N LEU A 46 -1.27 -6.51 7.53
CA LEU A 46 -1.45 -7.76 6.81
C LEU A 46 -2.16 -8.77 7.69
N VAL A 47 -3.42 -9.05 7.38
CA VAL A 47 -4.20 -10.13 8.00
C VAL A 47 -3.91 -11.46 7.26
N PRO A 48 -3.20 -12.42 7.88
CA PRO A 48 -2.84 -13.67 7.21
C PRO A 48 -4.07 -14.53 6.95
N ALA A 49 -4.19 -15.10 5.75
CA ALA A 49 -5.30 -15.98 5.37
C ALA A 49 -6.68 -15.38 5.67
N ALA A 50 -6.85 -14.06 5.45
CA ALA A 50 -8.10 -13.36 5.74
C ALA A 50 -9.29 -13.85 4.90
N VAL A 51 -9.02 -14.44 3.74
CA VAL A 51 -10.02 -14.92 2.79
C VAL A 51 -9.58 -16.23 2.16
N ASP A 52 -10.54 -17.11 1.89
CA ASP A 52 -10.36 -18.29 1.06
C ASP A 52 -10.80 -17.99 -0.37
N LEU A 53 -9.92 -18.24 -1.33
CA LEU A 53 -10.22 -18.06 -2.76
C LEU A 53 -10.62 -19.40 -3.37
N LEU A 54 -11.79 -19.44 -4.02
CA LEU A 54 -12.19 -20.57 -4.86
C LEU A 54 -11.45 -20.45 -6.18
N LEU A 55 -10.41 -21.26 -6.38
CA LEU A 55 -9.70 -21.35 -7.65
C LEU A 55 -10.43 -22.35 -8.54
N THR A 56 -10.96 -21.87 -9.66
CA THR A 56 -11.52 -22.68 -10.75
C THR A 56 -10.47 -23.00 -11.79
#